data_AF-A0A928C4T1-F1
#
_entry.id   AF-A0A928C4T1-F1
#
_cell.length_a   1.000
_cell.length_b   1.000
_cell.length_c   1.000
_cell.angle_alpha   90.00
_cell.angle_beta   90.00
_cell.angle_gamma   90.00
#
_symmetry.space_group_name_H-M   'P 1'
#
loop_
_entity.id
_entity.type
_entity.pdbx_description
1 polymer ?
#
loop_
_entity_poly.entity_id
_entity_poly.type
_entity_poly.pdbx_seq_one_letter_code
_entity_poly.pdbx_strand_id
1 'polypeptide(L)' 'MDQIITKAISDFLNNVEDFSVDVVLAVNRSQQKAQVCPPDMLDGQWEIFPIRKYIRLNDKGFLIPDEEMVKKLASGK' A
#
# COMPACT_ATOMS: atom_id res chain seq x y z
N MET A 1 5.41 13.14 -4.87
CA MET A 1 4.69 11.85 -4.84
C MET A 1 5.75 10.77 -4.76
N ASP A 2 5.73 9.97 -3.70
CA ASP A 2 6.73 8.94 -3.43
C ASP A 2 6.41 7.75 -4.33
N GLN A 3 7.16 7.63 -5.43
CA GLN A 3 6.79 6.76 -6.55
C GLN A 3 6.78 5.27 -6.18
N ILE A 4 7.53 4.88 -5.14
CA ILE A 4 7.61 3.48 -4.69
C ILE A 4 6.32 3.05 -3.98
N ILE A 5 5.72 3.94 -3.18
CA ILE A 5 4.43 3.69 -2.50
C ILE A 5 3.31 3.53 -3.54
N THR A 6 3.17 4.51 -4.44
CA THR A 6 2.13 4.46 -5.48
C THR A 6 2.28 3.21 -6.34
N LYS A 7 3.51 2.84 -6.70
CA LYS A 7 3.78 1.63 -7.48
C LYS A 7 3.39 0.36 -6.72
N ALA A 8 3.75 0.24 -5.44
CA ALA A 8 3.43 -0.93 -4.62
C ALA A 8 1.92 -1.14 -4.47
N ILE A 9 1.16 -0.06 -4.25
CA ILE A 9 -0.30 -0.13 -4.11
C ILE A 9 -0.93 -0.49 -5.46
N SER A 10 -0.51 0.13 -6.56
CA SER A 10 -1.01 -0.21 -7.88
C SER A 10 -0.69 -1.65 -8.27
N ASP A 11 0.52 -2.12 -7.98
CA ASP A 11 0.94 -3.51 -8.27
C ASP A 11 0.07 -4.49 -7.49
N PHE A 12 -0.15 -4.24 -6.20
CA PHE A 12 -1.05 -5.03 -5.37
C PHE A 12 -2.48 -5.04 -5.92
N LEU A 13 -3.05 -3.87 -6.26
CA LEU A 13 -4.41 -3.76 -6.80
C LEU A 13 -4.59 -4.48 -8.15
N ASN A 14 -3.54 -4.59 -8.96
CA ASN A 14 -3.59 -5.35 -10.21
C ASN A 14 -3.48 -6.87 -10.00
N ASN A 15 -2.89 -7.32 -8.89
CA ASN A 15 -2.64 -8.74 -8.62
C ASN A 15 -3.60 -9.35 -7.59
N VAL A 16 -4.38 -8.54 -6.86
CA VAL A 16 -5.27 -9.00 -5.81
C VAL A 16 -6.67 -9.30 -6.36
N GLU A 17 -7.03 -10.58 -6.37
CA GLU A 17 -8.39 -11.03 -6.70
C GLU A 17 -9.28 -11.10 -5.46
N ASP A 18 -8.69 -11.24 -4.27
CA ASP A 18 -9.40 -11.38 -3.00
C ASP A 18 -8.79 -10.49 -1.91
N PHE A 19 -9.62 -9.62 -1.35
CA PHE A 19 -9.25 -8.66 -0.29
C PHE A 19 -9.57 -9.13 1.12
N SER A 20 -9.90 -10.41 1.28
CA SER A 20 -10.23 -11.01 2.58
C SER A 20 -8.98 -11.20 3.43
N VAL A 21 -7.79 -11.18 2.82
CA VAL A 21 -6.50 -11.25 3.52
C VAL A 21 -6.14 -9.91 4.16
N ASP A 22 -5.75 -9.96 5.44
CA ASP A 22 -5.21 -8.81 6.16
C ASP A 22 -3.78 -8.53 5.65
N VAL A 23 -3.63 -7.45 4.88
CA VAL A 23 -2.36 -7.06 4.26
C VAL A 23 -2.01 -5.62 4.65
N VAL A 24 -0.71 -5.36 4.70
CA VAL A 24 -0.13 -4.08 5.08
C VAL A 24 0.80 -3.59 3.98
N LEU A 25 0.90 -2.26 3.84
CA LEU A 25 1.92 -1.61 3.05
C LEU A 25 3.17 -1.49 3.91
N ALA A 26 4.22 -2.20 3.53
CA ALA A 26 5.53 -2.07 4.12
C ALA A 26 6.39 -1.13 3.27
N VAL A 27 6.98 -0.12 3.90
CA VAL A 27 7.86 0.86 3.26
C VAL A 27 9.24 0.81 3.91
N ASN A 28 10.27 0.64 3.09
CA ASN A 28 11.65 0.77 3.48
C ASN A 28 12.28 1.93 2.72
N ARG A 29 12.33 3.09 3.37
CA ARG A 29 12.91 4.31 2.79
C ARG A 29 14.41 4.21 2.57
N SER A 30 15.13 3.48 3.42
CA SER A 30 16.57 3.27 3.28
C SER A 30 16.91 2.50 2.00
N GLN A 31 16.04 1.57 1.60
CA GLN A 31 16.18 0.78 0.38
C GLN A 31 15.36 1.32 -0.79
N GLN A 32 14.61 2.42 -0.58
CA GLN A 32 13.62 2.94 -1.52
C GLN A 32 12.71 1.83 -2.09
N LYS A 33 12.16 1.00 -1.21
CA LYS A 33 11.25 -0.09 -1.57
C LYS A 33 9.93 0.06 -0.82
N ALA A 34 8.84 -0.30 -1.49
CA ALA A 34 7.55 -0.49 -0.85
C ALA A 34 6.91 -1.74 -1.42
N GLN A 35 6.20 -2.49 -0.58
CA GLN A 35 5.48 -3.70 -0.98
C GLN A 35 4.24 -3.90 -0.12
N VAL A 36 3.23 -4.55 -0.69
CA VAL A 36 2.04 -4.95 0.06
C VAL A 36 2.15 -6.43 0.35
N CYS A 37 2.09 -6.80 1.63
CA CYS A 37 2.23 -8.19 2.05
C CYS A 37 1.52 -8.42 3.40
N PRO A 38 1.28 -9.67 3.79
CA PRO A 38 0.80 -9.99 5.12
C PRO A 38 1.78 -9.50 6.20
N PRO A 39 1.28 -9.04 7.36
CA PRO A 39 2.14 -8.51 8.42
C PRO A 39 3.17 -9.54 8.93
N ASP A 40 2.84 -10.83 8.91
CA ASP A 40 3.72 -11.92 9.36
C ASP A 40 4.91 -12.18 8.42
N MET A 41 4.92 -11.63 7.20
CA MET A 41 6.02 -11.78 6.22
C MET A 41 7.08 -10.68 6.30
N LEU A 42 6.96 -9.76 7.26
CA LEU A 42 7.84 -8.61 7.38
C LEU A 42 8.93 -8.84 8.43
N ASP A 43 10.16 -9.04 7.97
CA ASP A 43 11.35 -9.04 8.81
C ASP A 43 11.98 -7.64 8.89
N GLY A 44 12.16 -7.11 10.10
CA GLY A 44 13.04 -5.96 10.39
C GLY A 44 12.38 -4.56 10.42
N GLN A 45 13.18 -3.52 10.10
CA GLN A 45 12.85 -2.09 10.25
C GLN A 45 11.98 -1.50 9.12
N TRP A 46 10.93 -2.22 8.71
CA TRP A 46 9.98 -1.68 7.73
C TRP A 46 8.95 -0.79 8.42
N GLU A 47 8.61 0.34 7.82
CA GLU A 47 7.46 1.14 8.25
C GLU A 47 6.19 0.48 7.73
N ILE A 48 5.31 0.07 8.65
CA ILE A 48 4.10 -0.71 8.33
C ILE A 48 2.87 0.20 8.39
N PHE A 49 2.10 0.22 7.31
CA PHE A 49 0.88 1.00 7.19
C PHE A 49 -0.31 0.11 6.79
N PRO A 50 -1.49 0.25 7.41
CA PRO A 50 -2.66 -0.55 7.05
C PRO A 50 -3.11 -0.23 5.61
N ILE A 51 -3.05 -1.20 4.68
CA ILE A 51 -3.36 -0.94 3.25
C ILE A 51 -4.78 -0.44 3.07
N ARG A 52 -5.72 -0.91 3.90
CA ARG A 52 -7.16 -0.60 3.84
C ARG A 52 -7.45 0.90 3.97
N LYS A 53 -6.53 1.68 4.52
CA LYS A 53 -6.66 3.14 4.60
C LYS A 53 -6.26 3.87 3.32
N TYR A 54 -5.56 3.19 2.40
CA TYR A 54 -5.03 3.76 1.15
C TYR A 54 -5.75 3.24 -0.10
N ILE A 55 -6.83 2.49 0.09
CA ILE A 55 -7.63 1.93 -0.99
C ILE A 55 -9.10 2.23 -0.70
N ARG A 56 -9.87 2.44 -1.76
CA ARG A 56 -11.31 2.68 -1.70
C ARG A 56 -12.00 1.97 -2.85
N LEU A 57 -13.30 1.71 -2.70
CA LEU A 57 -14.12 1.25 -3.82
C LEU A 57 -14.49 2.45 -4.69
N ASN A 58 -14.41 2.27 -6.00
CA ASN A 58 -15.02 3.19 -6.95
C ASN A 58 -16.51 2.85 -7.14
N ASP A 59 -17.24 3.70 -7.87
CA ASP A 59 -18.68 3.53 -8.14
C ASP A 59 -19.04 2.22 -8.87
N LYS A 60 -18.04 1.55 -9.43
CA LYS A 60 -18.17 0.27 -10.15
C LYS A 60 -17.80 -0.93 -9.27
N GLY A 61 -17.49 -0.71 -7.99
CA GLY A 61 -17.10 -1.77 -7.05
C GLY A 61 -15.67 -2.28 -7.21
N PHE A 62 -14.83 -1.60 -7.99
CA PHE A 62 -13.39 -1.92 -8.08
C PHE A 62 -12.60 -1.16 -7.05
N LEU A 63 -11.56 -1.81 -6.52
CA LEU A 63 -10.65 -1.18 -5.58
C LEU A 63 -9.64 -0.30 -6.32
N ILE A 64 -9.54 0.93 -5.87
CA ILE A 64 -8.64 1.96 -6.43
C ILE A 64 -7.83 2.59 -5.29
N PRO A 65 -6.63 3.10 -5.56
CA PRO A 65 -5.85 3.80 -4.55
C PRO A 65 -6.56 5.10 -4.12
N ASP A 66 -6.56 5.39 -2.83
CA ASP A 66 -6.98 6.68 -2.29
C ASP A 66 -5.84 7.69 -2.48
N GLU A 67 -5.91 8.48 -3.55
CA GLU A 67 -4.85 9.41 -3.92
C GLU A 67 -4.48 10.40 -2.81
N GLU A 68 -5.43 10.83 -1.98
CA GLU A 68 -5.15 11.75 -0.88
C GLU A 68 -4.33 11.07 0.22
N MET A 69 -4.71 9.86 0.61
CA MET A 69 -3.97 9.08 1.60
C MET A 69 -2.60 8.66 1.10
N VAL A 70 -2.50 8.26 -0.18
CA VAL A 70 -1.23 7.94 -0.83
C VAL A 70 -0.30 9.16 -0.85
N LYS A 71 -0.84 10.36 -1.14
CA LYS A 71 -0.07 11.62 -1.10
C LYS A 71 0.42 11.97 0.30
N LYS A 72 -0.40 11.74 1.34
CA LYS A 72 0.00 11.98 2.74
C LYS A 72 1.18 11.10 3.12
N LEU A 73 1.09 9.80 2.88
CA LEU A 73 2.17 8.84 3.16
C LEU A 73 3.47 9.19 2.44
N ALA A 74 3.34 9.56 1.18
CA ALA A 74 4.45 10.02 0.34
C ALA A 74 5.10 11.31 0.84
N SER A 75 4.38 12.14 1.59
CA SER A 75 4.90 13.42 2.09
C SER A 75 5.67 13.31 3.40
N GLY A 76 5.66 12.14 4.06
CA GLY A 76 6.35 11.91 5.32
C GLY A 76 5.90 12.82 6.48
N LYS A 77 4.69 13.40 6.36
CA LYS A 77 4.04 14.26 7.36
C LYS A 77 2.78 13.61 7.91
#